data_AF-K4G3R9-F1
#
_entry.id   AF-K4G3R9-F1
#
_cell.length_a   1.000
_cell.length_b   1.000
_cell.length_c   1.000
_cell.angle_alpha   90.00
_cell.angle_beta   90.00
_cell.angle_gamma   90.00
#
_symmetry.space_group_name_H-M   'P 1'
#
loop_
_entity.id
_entity.type
_entity.pdbx_description
1 polymer ?
#
loop_
_entity_poly.entity_id
_entity_poly.type
_entity_poly.pdbx_seq_one_letter_code
_entity_poly.pdbx_strand_id
1 'polypeptide(L)'
;MVIKPTVFTSTLRNALNICIHSQRHNWQKKDFGKMTHIFVYGTIKKGQPNHHCITSAINGKAVYYGKGVTDEKYPLVIASKYNIPYLLNIPGSGQNIAGEIYTVDDKLLQFLDEFEGCPDHYQRIPTSIRIQECAQENTLSSKTENTILKCFMYSKSSYQQEWLNLPFHNNYDAFGSHGLKYVNCESR
;
A
#
# COMPACT_ATOMS: atom_id res chain seq x y z
N MET A 1 -23.92 -18.75 -87.46
CA MET A 1 -25.30 -18.84 -86.94
C MET A 1 -25.28 -19.66 -85.67
N VAL A 2 -25.06 -19.02 -84.52
CA VAL A 2 -25.33 -19.56 -83.17
C VAL A 2 -25.65 -18.36 -82.28
N ILE A 3 -26.60 -18.56 -81.39
CA ILE A 3 -27.52 -17.62 -80.76
C ILE A 3 -26.87 -16.94 -79.54
N LYS A 4 -27.15 -15.65 -79.33
CA LYS A 4 -26.85 -14.92 -78.07
C LYS A 4 -27.82 -15.32 -76.96
N PRO A 5 -27.35 -15.35 -75.70
CA PRO A 5 -28.12 -14.79 -74.59
C PRO A 5 -27.26 -13.74 -73.86
N THR A 6 -27.64 -12.47 -73.92
CA THR A 6 -28.47 -11.75 -72.94
C THR A 6 -27.74 -11.48 -71.62
N VAL A 7 -27.55 -10.19 -71.42
CA VAL A 7 -26.78 -9.53 -70.38
C VAL A 7 -27.55 -9.57 -69.05
N PHE A 8 -26.90 -10.06 -67.99
CA PHE A 8 -27.22 -9.69 -66.61
C PHE A 8 -26.00 -8.96 -66.07
N THR A 9 -26.16 -7.66 -65.82
CA THR A 9 -25.08 -6.76 -65.41
C THR A 9 -24.64 -7.09 -63.99
N SER A 10 -23.54 -7.82 -63.84
CA SER A 10 -22.79 -7.84 -62.60
C SER A 10 -21.96 -6.56 -62.51
N THR A 11 -22.43 -5.56 -61.76
CA THR A 11 -21.57 -4.42 -61.43
C THR A 11 -20.57 -4.85 -60.37
N LEU A 12 -19.44 -5.29 -60.92
CA LEU A 12 -18.06 -5.22 -60.45
C LEU A 12 -17.81 -4.74 -59.02
N ARG A 13 -17.14 -5.65 -58.32
CA ARG A 13 -16.17 -5.44 -57.25
C ARG A 13 -15.31 -4.18 -57.42
N ASN A 14 -14.95 -3.63 -56.27
CA ASN A 14 -13.78 -2.79 -56.00
C ASN A 14 -13.79 -1.35 -56.53
N ALA A 15 -14.25 -0.46 -55.65
CA ALA A 15 -13.48 0.73 -55.33
C ALA A 15 -13.25 0.77 -53.81
N LEU A 16 -12.05 0.33 -53.40
CA LEU A 16 -11.40 0.79 -52.18
C LEU A 16 -11.47 2.32 -52.14
N ASN A 17 -11.98 2.91 -51.07
CA ASN A 17 -11.15 3.67 -50.12
C ASN A 17 -12.00 4.52 -49.16
N ILE A 18 -11.74 4.27 -47.87
CA ILE A 18 -11.75 5.26 -46.78
C ILE A 18 -13.12 5.83 -46.41
N CYS A 19 -13.87 5.05 -45.63
CA CYS A 19 -14.71 5.61 -44.57
C CYS A 19 -14.56 4.78 -43.29
N ILE A 20 -13.30 4.67 -42.85
CA ILE A 20 -12.97 4.26 -41.49
C ILE A 20 -12.25 5.48 -40.95
N HIS A 21 -12.88 6.27 -40.08
CA HIS A 21 -12.25 7.17 -39.08
C HIS A 21 -13.34 8.03 -38.42
N SER A 22 -14.32 7.40 -37.76
CA SER A 22 -15.10 8.11 -36.74
C SER A 22 -15.66 7.15 -35.69
N GLN A 23 -14.74 6.51 -34.96
CA GLN A 23 -14.96 6.05 -33.60
C GLN A 23 -13.60 6.20 -32.89
N ARG A 24 -13.16 7.46 -32.69
CA ARG A 24 -12.15 7.75 -31.66
C ARG A 24 -12.83 7.43 -30.34
N HIS A 25 -12.68 6.20 -29.87
CA HIS A 25 -12.99 5.81 -28.51
C HIS A 25 -12.16 6.70 -27.59
N ASN A 26 -12.78 7.79 -27.15
CA ASN A 26 -12.25 8.69 -26.15
C ASN A 26 -12.38 7.97 -24.80
N TRP A 27 -11.49 7.00 -24.57
CA TRP A 27 -11.25 6.49 -23.23
C TRP A 27 -10.60 7.64 -22.47
N GLN A 28 -11.44 8.44 -21.80
CA GLN A 28 -10.98 9.31 -20.74
C GLN A 28 -10.11 8.45 -19.83
N LYS A 29 -8.80 8.74 -19.81
CA LYS A 29 -7.92 8.24 -18.77
C LYS A 29 -8.57 8.67 -17.47
N LYS A 30 -9.17 7.72 -16.77
CA LYS A 30 -9.61 7.94 -15.40
C LYS A 30 -8.31 8.21 -14.65
N ASP A 31 -8.08 9.44 -14.24
CA ASP A 31 -6.94 9.80 -13.39
C ASP A 31 -7.09 9.02 -12.09
N PHE A 32 -6.52 7.82 -12.06
CA PHE A 32 -6.17 7.21 -10.80
C PHE A 32 -5.07 8.10 -10.25
N GLY A 33 -5.39 8.83 -9.18
CA GLY A 33 -4.42 9.65 -8.44
C GLY A 33 -3.15 8.84 -8.15
N LYS A 34 -2.07 9.54 -7.81
CA LYS A 34 -0.76 8.90 -7.65
C LYS A 34 -0.90 7.80 -6.58
N MET A 35 -0.59 6.57 -6.99
CA MET A 35 -0.61 5.43 -6.08
C MET A 35 0.73 5.33 -5.37
N THR A 36 0.69 5.19 -4.05
CA THR A 36 1.87 5.18 -3.18
C THR A 36 1.92 3.89 -2.37
N HIS A 37 3.08 3.27 -2.26
CA HIS A 37 3.27 2.13 -1.36
C HIS A 37 3.55 2.63 0.06
N ILE A 38 2.78 2.14 1.02
CA ILE A 38 3.00 2.36 2.44
C ILE A 38 3.23 1.04 3.16
N PHE A 39 3.99 1.10 4.25
CA PHE A 39 4.28 0.00 5.13
C PHE A 39 3.73 0.30 6.52
N VAL A 40 2.84 -0.57 7.00
CA VAL A 40 2.22 -0.45 8.33
C VAL A 40 2.69 -1.58 9.23
N TYR A 41 3.17 -1.23 10.42
CA TYR A 41 3.72 -2.18 11.40
C TYR A 41 2.91 -2.25 12.70
N GLY A 42 2.08 -1.24 12.98
CA GLY A 42 1.40 -1.03 14.26
C GLY A 42 -0.11 -1.26 14.19
N THR A 43 -0.87 -0.31 14.74
CA THR A 43 -2.32 -0.44 14.98
C THR A 43 -3.19 -0.50 13.73
N ILE A 44 -2.65 -0.17 12.55
CA ILE A 44 -3.35 -0.14 11.26
C ILE A 44 -3.31 -1.49 10.52
N LYS A 45 -2.46 -2.45 10.95
CA LYS A 45 -2.40 -3.80 10.34
C LYS A 45 -3.73 -4.54 10.46
N LYS A 46 -3.95 -5.57 9.63
CA LYS A 46 -5.11 -6.46 9.77
C LYS A 46 -5.19 -7.04 11.18
N GLY A 47 -6.41 -7.06 11.72
CA GLY A 47 -6.69 -7.54 13.08
C GLY A 47 -6.28 -6.59 14.20
N GLN A 48 -5.73 -5.42 13.88
CA GLN A 48 -5.34 -4.41 14.87
C GLN A 48 -6.41 -3.31 15.01
N PRO A 49 -6.44 -2.56 16.13
CA PRO A 49 -7.57 -1.69 16.49
C PRO A 49 -7.94 -0.62 15.45
N ASN A 50 -6.95 -0.09 14.73
CA ASN A 50 -7.12 1.01 13.78
C ASN A 50 -7.12 0.53 12.32
N HIS A 51 -7.33 -0.75 12.07
CA HIS A 51 -7.39 -1.27 10.70
C HIS A 51 -8.48 -0.60 9.85
N HIS A 52 -9.56 -0.14 10.48
CA HIS A 52 -10.65 0.58 9.82
C HIS A 52 -10.18 1.85 9.08
N CYS A 53 -9.07 2.48 9.50
CA CYS A 53 -8.49 3.65 8.84
C CYS A 53 -8.12 3.38 7.38
N ILE A 54 -7.63 2.18 7.06
CA ILE A 54 -7.17 1.82 5.72
C ILE A 54 -8.26 1.15 4.87
N THR A 55 -9.28 0.56 5.50
CA THR A 55 -10.36 -0.15 4.81
C THR A 55 -11.58 0.72 4.51
N SER A 56 -11.73 1.86 5.19
CA SER A 56 -12.89 2.74 5.00
C SER A 56 -12.83 3.49 3.67
N ALA A 57 -13.82 3.27 2.81
CA ALA A 57 -13.90 3.92 1.50
C ALA A 57 -14.05 5.45 1.58
N ILE A 58 -14.45 5.99 2.74
CA ILE A 58 -14.53 7.44 2.95
C ILE A 58 -13.13 8.08 3.03
N ASN A 59 -12.13 7.32 3.51
CA ASN A 59 -10.77 7.80 3.71
C ASN A 59 -9.95 7.76 2.41
N GLY A 60 -10.31 6.89 1.48
CA GLY A 60 -9.68 6.74 0.17
C GLY A 60 -9.61 5.26 -0.23
N LYS A 61 -8.62 4.90 -1.06
CA LYS A 61 -8.46 3.53 -1.57
C LYS A 61 -7.16 2.93 -1.10
N ALA A 62 -7.24 1.70 -0.62
CA ALA A 62 -6.09 0.84 -0.37
C ALA A 62 -6.24 -0.50 -1.09
N VAL A 63 -5.14 -1.00 -1.62
CA VAL A 63 -5.01 -2.35 -2.13
C VAL A 63 -3.92 -3.05 -1.34
N TYR A 64 -4.27 -4.15 -0.69
CA TYR A 64 -3.30 -4.99 0.00
C TYR A 64 -2.28 -5.54 -1.01
N TYR A 65 -1.00 -5.25 -0.78
CA TYR A 65 0.08 -5.70 -1.64
C TYR A 65 0.69 -7.00 -1.13
N GLY A 66 0.92 -7.09 0.20
CA GLY A 66 1.57 -8.27 0.77
C GLY A 66 2.12 -8.05 2.18
N LYS A 67 2.91 -9.00 2.66
CA LYS A 67 3.69 -8.89 3.90
C LYS A 67 5.16 -8.61 3.57
N GLY A 68 5.82 -7.91 4.47
CA GLY A 68 7.24 -7.66 4.36
C GLY A 68 7.89 -7.33 5.70
N VAL A 69 9.20 -7.23 5.66
CA VAL A 69 10.02 -6.77 6.79
C VAL A 69 10.86 -5.59 6.38
N THR A 70 11.09 -4.65 7.29
CA THR A 70 12.07 -3.58 7.02
C THR A 70 13.42 -4.20 6.70
N ASP A 71 14.09 -3.70 5.67
CA ASP A 71 15.43 -4.14 5.30
C ASP A 71 16.45 -3.73 6.37
N GLU A 72 16.29 -2.51 6.88
CA GLU A 72 17.03 -1.96 7.99
C GLU A 72 16.35 -2.23 9.34
N LYS A 73 17.13 -2.24 10.42
CA LYS A 73 16.62 -2.43 11.78
C LYS A 73 16.13 -1.11 12.37
N TYR A 74 15.03 -1.17 13.12
CA TYR A 74 14.52 -0.05 13.90
C TYR A 74 14.13 -0.50 15.32
N PRO A 75 14.24 0.39 16.34
CA PRO A 75 13.63 0.16 17.64
C PRO A 75 12.12 0.38 17.52
N LEU A 76 11.33 -0.68 17.73
CA LEU A 76 9.89 -0.60 17.89
C LEU A 76 9.55 -0.89 19.35
N VAL A 77 8.98 0.09 20.03
CA VAL A 77 8.64 0.02 21.46
C VAL A 77 7.15 0.22 21.66
N ILE A 78 6.59 -0.38 22.70
CA ILE A 78 5.22 -0.09 23.15
C ILE A 78 5.33 0.87 24.32
N ALA A 79 4.86 2.10 24.16
CA ALA A 79 5.05 3.15 25.17
C ALA A 79 3.79 4.01 25.38
N SER A 80 3.92 4.98 26.29
CA SER A 80 2.87 5.86 26.81
C SER A 80 1.78 5.13 27.61
N LYS A 81 0.92 5.91 28.28
CA LYS A 81 -0.30 5.39 28.96
C LYS A 81 -1.29 4.69 28.01
N TYR A 82 -1.11 4.83 26.70
CA TYR A 82 -2.00 4.29 25.68
C TYR A 82 -1.48 3.01 25.02
N ASN A 83 -0.29 2.52 25.41
CA ASN A 83 0.36 1.34 24.84
C ASN A 83 0.45 1.41 23.30
N ILE A 84 0.87 2.57 22.81
CA ILE A 84 1.01 2.84 21.38
C ILE A 84 2.35 2.26 20.89
N PRO A 85 2.37 1.55 19.74
CA PRO A 85 3.61 1.13 19.10
C PRO A 85 4.31 2.33 18.46
N TYR A 86 5.51 2.66 18.93
CA TYR A 86 6.36 3.70 18.37
C TYR A 86 7.57 3.09 17.68
N LEU A 87 7.72 3.32 16.38
CA LEU A 87 8.96 3.04 15.66
C LEU A 87 9.87 4.27 15.76
N LEU A 88 10.95 4.15 16.53
CA LEU A 88 11.89 5.23 16.75
C LEU A 88 12.80 5.34 15.53
N ASN A 89 13.02 6.57 15.05
CA ASN A 89 13.85 6.83 13.87
C ASN A 89 15.35 6.74 14.21
N ILE A 90 15.80 5.54 14.57
CA ILE A 90 17.20 5.19 14.83
C ILE A 90 17.55 4.00 13.91
N PRO A 91 17.76 4.26 12.61
CA PRO A 91 18.13 3.23 11.65
C PRO A 91 19.38 2.46 12.11
N GLY A 92 19.36 1.13 11.92
CA GLY A 92 20.44 0.22 12.30
C GLY A 92 20.37 -0.32 13.73
N SER A 93 19.46 0.19 14.56
CA SER A 93 19.23 -0.28 15.94
C SER A 93 17.95 -1.14 16.05
N GLY A 94 17.81 -1.95 17.10
CA GLY A 94 16.61 -2.75 17.32
C GLY A 94 16.51 -3.98 16.41
N GLN A 95 15.37 -4.14 15.74
CA GLN A 95 15.03 -5.35 14.98
C GLN A 95 14.49 -5.02 13.58
N ASN A 96 14.52 -5.98 12.67
CA ASN A 96 13.77 -5.87 11.43
C ASN A 96 12.27 -6.00 11.74
N ILE A 97 11.49 -5.01 11.32
CA ILE A 97 10.09 -4.88 11.71
C ILE A 97 9.21 -5.54 10.67
N ALA A 98 8.39 -6.50 11.10
CA ALA A 98 7.39 -7.17 10.29
C ALA A 98 6.11 -6.33 10.20
N GLY A 99 5.52 -6.30 9.00
CA GLY A 99 4.32 -5.53 8.74
C GLY A 99 3.68 -5.86 7.41
N GLU A 100 2.78 -4.98 7.00
CA GLU A 100 1.97 -5.13 5.81
C GLU A 100 2.23 -3.97 4.84
N ILE A 101 2.21 -4.29 3.55
CA ILE A 101 2.38 -3.34 2.47
C ILE A 101 1.01 -3.10 1.84
N TYR A 102 0.67 -1.83 1.66
CA TYR A 102 -0.51 -1.39 0.94
C TYR A 102 -0.15 -0.41 -0.15
N THR A 103 -0.86 -0.47 -1.26
CA THR A 103 -0.85 0.54 -2.31
C THR A 103 -2.06 1.44 -2.09
N VAL A 104 -1.82 2.72 -1.79
CA VAL A 104 -2.86 3.69 -1.42
C VAL A 104 -2.94 4.86 -2.39
N ASP A 105 -4.12 5.46 -2.54
CA ASP A 105 -4.27 6.73 -3.27
C ASP A 105 -3.83 7.93 -2.42
N ASP A 106 -3.62 9.08 -3.07
CA ASP A 106 -3.20 10.32 -2.39
C ASP A 106 -4.18 10.77 -1.30
N LYS A 107 -5.49 10.51 -1.49
CA LYS A 107 -6.52 10.85 -0.51
C LYS A 107 -6.31 10.08 0.80
N LEU A 108 -6.13 8.75 0.71
CA LEU A 108 -5.88 7.93 1.89
C LEU A 108 -4.52 8.26 2.51
N LEU A 109 -3.51 8.54 1.69
CA LEU A 109 -2.20 8.94 2.18
C LEU A 109 -2.25 10.22 3.01
N GLN A 110 -3.01 11.23 2.56
CA GLN A 110 -3.24 12.46 3.31
C GLN A 110 -4.00 12.20 4.60
N PHE A 111 -5.07 11.40 4.55
CA PHE A 111 -5.82 11.02 5.75
C PHE A 111 -4.93 10.35 6.80
N LEU A 112 -4.04 9.44 6.38
CA LEU A 112 -3.11 8.77 7.29
C LEU A 112 -2.08 9.74 7.89
N ASP A 113 -1.61 10.72 7.12
CA ASP A 113 -0.73 11.77 7.65
C ASP A 113 -1.43 12.59 8.74
N GLU A 114 -2.70 12.96 8.54
CA GLU A 114 -3.51 13.68 9.54
C GLU A 114 -3.79 12.81 10.77
N PHE A 115 -4.15 11.54 10.56
CA PHE A 115 -4.44 10.57 11.63
C PHE A 115 -3.21 10.29 12.51
N GLU A 116 -2.03 10.16 11.91
CA GLU A 116 -0.76 9.95 12.63
C GLU A 116 -0.16 11.27 13.14
N GLY A 117 -0.82 12.41 12.92
CA GLY A 117 -0.38 13.73 13.40
C GLY A 117 0.93 14.19 12.78
N CYS A 118 1.16 13.90 11.49
CA CYS A 118 2.35 14.35 10.78
C CYS A 118 2.34 15.87 10.51
N PRO A 119 3.51 16.54 10.54
CA PRO A 119 4.85 16.00 10.83
C PRO A 119 5.23 16.05 12.33
N ASP A 120 4.33 16.50 13.21
CA ASP A 120 4.68 16.81 14.60
C ASP A 120 4.77 15.57 15.50
N HIS A 121 3.80 14.66 15.42
CA HIS A 121 3.74 13.46 16.25
C HIS A 121 4.58 12.31 15.66
N TYR A 122 4.31 11.96 14.40
CA TYR A 122 5.10 11.08 13.55
C TYR A 122 5.62 11.81 12.32
N GLN A 123 6.62 11.23 11.66
CA GLN A 123 7.15 11.69 10.39
C GLN A 123 7.03 10.55 9.37
N ARG A 124 6.44 10.84 8.22
CA ARG A 124 6.40 9.93 7.09
C ARG A 124 7.76 9.92 6.39
N ILE A 125 8.44 8.77 6.42
CA ILE A 125 9.79 8.60 5.86
C ILE A 125 9.81 7.50 4.80
N PRO A 126 10.64 7.61 3.75
CA PRO A 126 10.86 6.52 2.80
C PRO A 126 11.64 5.38 3.49
N THR A 127 11.30 4.14 3.15
CA THR A 127 11.97 2.94 3.68
C THR A 127 12.00 1.81 2.64
N SER A 128 12.98 0.92 2.79
CA SER A 128 13.14 -0.29 1.99
C SER A 128 12.54 -1.48 2.72
N ILE A 129 11.59 -2.18 2.09
CA ILE A 129 10.91 -3.34 2.65
C ILE A 129 11.27 -4.58 1.82
N ARG A 130 11.79 -5.63 2.48
CA ARG A 130 11.95 -6.96 1.89
C ARG A 130 10.59 -7.65 1.88
N ILE A 131 10.07 -7.96 0.69
CA ILE A 131 8.80 -8.66 0.53
C ILE A 131 8.97 -10.11 1.00
N GLN A 132 8.03 -10.59 1.80
CA GLN A 132 7.97 -11.99 2.25
C GLN A 132 6.81 -12.76 1.60
N GLU A 133 5.71 -12.09 1.33
CA GLU A 133 4.50 -12.67 0.73
C GLU A 133 3.84 -11.61 -0.13
N CYS A 134 3.44 -11.93 -1.36
CA CYS A 134 2.68 -11.03 -2.22
C CYS A 134 1.29 -11.59 -2.49
N ALA A 135 0.26 -10.73 -2.44
CA ALA A 135 -1.14 -11.12 -2.66
C ALA A 135 -1.43 -11.64 -4.07
N GLN A 136 -0.50 -11.45 -5.03
CA GLN A 136 -0.65 -11.85 -6.44
C GLN A 136 0.12 -13.14 -6.79
N GLU A 137 0.73 -13.83 -5.83
CA GLU A 137 1.52 -15.03 -6.09
C GLU A 137 0.65 -16.30 -6.10
N ASN A 138 0.08 -16.61 -7.26
CA ASN A 138 -0.43 -17.94 -7.57
C ASN A 138 0.43 -18.67 -8.61
N THR A 139 1.64 -18.18 -8.94
CA THR A 139 2.39 -18.79 -10.07
C THR A 139 3.92 -18.88 -9.94
N LEU A 140 4.65 -18.29 -8.99
CA LEU A 140 6.11 -18.48 -8.99
C LEU A 140 6.77 -18.32 -7.60
N SER A 141 6.62 -19.35 -6.76
CA SER A 141 7.21 -19.50 -5.41
C SER A 141 8.75 -19.57 -5.36
N SER A 142 9.46 -18.99 -6.32
CA SER A 142 10.93 -19.13 -6.45
C SER A 142 11.66 -17.84 -6.81
N LYS A 143 10.99 -16.68 -6.85
CA LYS A 143 11.61 -15.40 -7.28
C LYS A 143 11.40 -14.21 -6.33
N THR A 144 10.63 -14.38 -5.26
CA THR A 144 10.36 -13.33 -4.28
C THR A 144 11.40 -13.23 -3.17
N GLU A 145 12.25 -14.25 -2.99
CA GLU A 145 13.37 -14.20 -2.06
C GLU A 145 14.30 -13.03 -2.44
N ASN A 146 14.34 -11.99 -1.60
CA ASN A 146 15.10 -10.73 -1.76
C ASN A 146 14.52 -9.64 -2.67
N THR A 147 13.23 -9.63 -3.00
CA THR A 147 12.67 -8.42 -3.64
C THR A 147 12.51 -7.29 -2.61
N ILE A 148 13.16 -6.15 -2.88
CA ILE A 148 13.02 -4.93 -2.06
C ILE A 148 12.04 -3.98 -2.74
N LEU A 149 11.05 -3.51 -1.98
CA LEU A 149 10.09 -2.49 -2.39
C LEU A 149 10.29 -1.21 -1.58
N LYS A 150 10.34 -0.08 -2.26
CA LYS A 150 10.35 1.24 -1.60
C LYS A 150 8.93 1.60 -1.15
N CYS A 151 8.78 1.84 0.14
CA CYS A 151 7.52 2.22 0.76
C CYS A 151 7.72 3.49 1.60
N PHE A 152 6.62 4.11 2.03
CA PHE A 152 6.64 5.06 3.14
C PHE A 152 6.22 4.38 4.44
N MET A 153 6.81 4.79 5.57
CA MET A 153 6.38 4.38 6.91
C MET A 153 6.34 5.59 7.85
N TYR A 154 5.55 5.49 8.91
CA TYR A 154 5.50 6.50 9.96
C TYR A 154 6.53 6.19 11.05
N SER A 155 7.42 7.13 11.34
CA SER A 155 8.48 6.99 12.34
C SER A 155 8.46 8.15 13.32
N LYS A 156 9.08 7.97 14.49
CA LYS A 156 9.11 8.99 15.54
C LYS A 156 10.53 9.44 15.81
N SER A 157 10.80 10.72 15.57
CA SER A 157 12.11 11.33 15.79
C SER A 157 12.22 12.06 17.14
N SER A 158 11.10 12.49 17.73
CA SER A 158 11.03 13.12 19.05
C SER A 158 10.34 12.19 20.05
N TYR A 159 11.09 11.71 21.04
CA TYR A 159 10.67 10.73 22.04
C TYR A 159 11.44 10.90 23.35
N GLN A 160 10.90 10.34 24.43
CA GLN A 160 11.53 10.26 25.74
C GLN A 160 12.70 9.26 25.71
N GLN A 161 13.85 9.61 26.30
CA GLN A 161 15.05 8.77 26.24
C GLN A 161 14.85 7.44 26.98
N GLU A 162 13.99 7.43 27.99
CA GLU A 162 13.62 6.24 28.76
C GLU A 162 12.97 5.15 27.88
N TRP A 163 12.40 5.54 26.72
CA TRP A 163 11.80 4.58 25.81
C TRP A 163 12.85 3.65 25.17
N LEU A 164 14.12 4.05 25.13
CA LEU A 164 15.21 3.19 24.65
C LEU A 164 15.49 2.00 25.58
N ASN A 165 15.01 2.07 26.83
CA ASN A 165 15.13 0.98 27.80
C ASN A 165 13.95 0.00 27.74
N LEU A 166 12.93 0.30 26.94
CA LEU A 166 11.78 -0.59 26.76
C LEU A 166 12.14 -1.79 25.87
N PRO A 167 11.42 -2.92 25.98
CA PRO A 167 11.61 -4.05 25.09
C PRO A 167 11.40 -3.66 23.62
N PHE A 168 12.32 -4.09 22.77
CA PHE A 168 12.18 -3.94 21.32
C PHE A 168 11.40 -5.12 20.74
N HIS A 169 10.43 -4.80 19.89
CA HIS A 169 9.57 -5.76 19.23
C HIS A 169 9.90 -5.82 17.73
N ASN A 170 9.77 -6.99 17.12
CA ASN A 170 9.83 -7.13 15.65
C ASN A 170 8.44 -7.15 15.02
N ASN A 171 7.39 -7.44 15.79
CA ASN A 171 6.02 -7.51 15.30
C ASN A 171 5.06 -7.06 16.41
N TYR A 172 4.39 -5.93 16.21
CA TYR A 172 3.39 -5.44 17.16
C TYR A 172 2.09 -6.23 17.06
N ASP A 173 1.50 -6.54 18.21
CA ASP A 173 0.14 -7.05 18.33
C ASP A 173 -0.52 -6.48 19.60
N ALA A 174 -1.59 -5.68 19.46
CA ALA A 174 -2.31 -5.12 20.60
C ALA A 174 -2.84 -6.18 21.58
N PHE A 175 -3.01 -7.43 21.12
CA PHE A 175 -3.48 -8.57 21.91
C PHE A 175 -2.37 -9.56 22.25
N GLY A 176 -1.11 -9.17 22.04
CA GLY A 176 0.07 -10.01 22.24
C GLY A 176 0.32 -10.39 23.71
N SER A 177 1.24 -11.32 23.90
CA SER A 177 1.63 -11.87 25.21
C SER A 177 2.25 -10.86 26.17
N HIS A 178 2.59 -9.65 25.71
CA HIS A 178 3.09 -8.56 26.55
C HIS A 178 2.03 -7.98 27.50
N GLY A 179 0.73 -8.26 27.30
CA GLY A 179 -0.36 -7.80 28.17
C GLY A 179 -0.69 -6.30 28.07
N LEU A 180 0.16 -5.50 27.41
CA LEU A 180 -0.04 -4.08 27.11
C LEU A 180 -1.09 -3.87 26.00
N LYS A 181 -2.37 -3.92 26.36
CA LYS A 181 -3.48 -3.67 25.41
C LYS A 181 -3.54 -2.21 24.98
N TYR A 182 -3.75 -1.98 23.68
CA TYR A 182 -3.96 -0.64 23.13
C TYR A 182 -5.14 0.06 23.80
N VAL A 183 -4.98 1.35 24.12
CA VAL A 183 -6.03 2.20 24.69
C VAL A 183 -6.25 3.39 23.76
N ASN A 184 -7.49 3.58 23.29
CA ASN A 184 -7.84 4.70 22.43
C ASN A 184 -7.67 6.03 23.21
N CYS A 185 -7.04 7.04 22.60
CA CYS A 185 -6.87 8.35 23.21
C CYS A 185 -8.21 9.06 23.52
N GLU A 186 -9.27 8.75 22.78
CA GLU A 186 -10.63 9.31 22.95
C GLU A 186 -11.45 8.61 24.04
N SER A 187 -10.96 7.53 24.62
CA SER A 187 -11.69 6.77 25.65
C SER A 187 -11.64 7.39 27.06
N ARG A 188 -11.57 8.72 27.15
CA ARG A 188 -11.64 9.50 28.40
C ARG A 188 -12.59 10.68 28.30
#